data_AF-A0A2M7IP19-F1
#
_entry.id   AF-A0A2M7IP19-F1
#
_cell.length_a   1.000
_cell.length_b   1.000
_cell.length_c   1.000
_cell.angle_alpha   90.00
_cell.angle_beta   90.00
_cell.angle_gamma   90.00
#
_symmetry.space_group_name_H-M   'P 1'
#
loop_
_entity.id
_entity.type
_entity.pdbx_description
1 polymer ?
#
loop_
_entity_poly.entity_id
_entity_poly.type
_entity_poly.pdbx_seq_one_letter_code
_entity_poly.pdbx_strand_id
1 'polypeptide(L)'
;RPGCSTDLRAVQIAERVKANKVINLSNTDYVYTDDPRTNPDAVKIEDINWVDFRKLIPEEWAPGLSAPFDPVAAKAAEAKGIEVAQINGLKLDALRDYLEGRIFVGTRIHA
;
A
#
# COMPACT_ATOMS: atom_id res chain seq x y z
N ARG A 1 -16.40 -10.42 15.46
CA ARG A 1 -16.50 -10.60 13.99
C ARG A 1 -15.10 -10.44 13.40
N PRO A 2 -14.44 -11.49 12.91
CA PRO A 2 -13.33 -11.30 11.98
C PRO A 2 -13.93 -10.76 10.67
N GLY A 3 -13.40 -9.66 10.13
CA GLY A 3 -14.01 -9.01 8.96
C GLY A 3 -13.36 -7.68 8.56
N CYS A 4 -12.15 -7.40 9.06
CA CYS A 4 -11.38 -6.23 8.66
C CYS A 4 -9.92 -6.66 8.58
N SER A 5 -9.26 -6.35 7.47
CA SER A 5 -7.81 -6.51 7.32
C SER A 5 -7.04 -5.58 8.25
N THR A 6 -5.77 -5.90 8.48
CA THR A 6 -4.84 -5.03 9.21
C THR A 6 -4.70 -3.67 8.50
N ASP A 7 -4.68 -3.67 7.17
CA ASP A 7 -4.64 -2.46 6.33
C ASP A 7 -5.84 -1.53 6.63
N LEU A 8 -7.06 -2.08 6.66
CA LEU A 8 -8.26 -1.29 6.96
C LEU A 8 -8.22 -0.71 8.37
N ARG A 9 -7.67 -1.46 9.34
CA ARG A 9 -7.47 -0.94 10.71
C ARG A 9 -6.45 0.19 10.75
N ALA A 10 -5.34 0.09 10.02
CA ALA A 10 -4.36 1.15 9.93
C ALA A 10 -4.96 2.44 9.38
N VAL A 11 -5.72 2.35 8.29
CA VAL A 11 -6.42 3.51 7.69
C VAL A 11 -7.44 4.13 8.66
N GLN A 12 -8.24 3.31 9.34
CA GLN A 12 -9.19 3.80 10.35
C GLN A 12 -8.52 4.47 11.55
N ILE A 13 -7.36 3.97 11.97
CA ILE A 13 -6.56 4.61 13.03
C ILE A 13 -6.02 5.95 12.53
N ALA A 14 -5.44 5.97 11.33
CA ALA A 14 -4.92 7.19 10.69
C ALA A 14 -6.00 8.28 10.59
N GLU A 15 -7.21 7.92 10.15
CA GLU A 15 -8.36 8.83 10.14
C GLU A 15 -8.65 9.40 11.53
N ARG A 16 -8.74 8.53 12.56
CA ARG A 16 -9.07 8.96 13.93
C ARG A 16 -8.02 9.89 14.53
N VAL A 17 -6.74 9.68 14.22
CA VAL A 17 -5.64 10.52 14.72
C VAL A 17 -5.31 11.68 13.79
N LYS A 18 -6.07 11.87 12.70
CA LYS A 18 -5.84 12.88 11.65
C LYS A 18 -4.46 12.78 10.99
N ALA A 19 -3.92 11.57 10.89
CA ALA A 19 -2.73 11.32 10.10
C ALA A 19 -3.05 11.37 8.61
N ASN A 20 -2.13 11.95 7.83
CA ASN A 20 -2.20 12.03 6.38
C ASN A 20 -1.44 10.91 5.67
N LYS A 21 -0.70 10.09 6.41
CA LYS A 21 0.19 9.05 5.91
C LYS A 21 0.01 7.76 6.70
N VAL A 22 0.03 6.63 6.00
CA VAL A 22 0.15 5.28 6.55
C VAL A 22 1.38 4.63 5.91
N ILE A 23 2.22 3.99 6.72
CA ILE A 23 3.35 3.21 6.23
C ILE A 23 2.97 1.75 6.38
N ASN A 24 2.83 1.05 5.27
CA ASN A 24 2.65 -0.39 5.27
C ASN A 24 4.02 -1.05 5.13
N LEU A 25 4.33 -1.97 6.04
CA LEU A 25 5.57 -2.72 6.05
C LEU A 25 5.29 -4.15 5.58
N SER A 26 5.60 -4.43 4.31
CA SER A 26 5.38 -5.73 3.67
C SER A 26 6.66 -6.57 3.62
N ASN A 27 6.60 -7.68 2.89
CA ASN A 27 7.75 -8.52 2.54
C ASN A 27 8.24 -8.30 1.10
N THR A 28 7.75 -7.27 0.40
CA THR A 28 8.13 -6.95 -0.98
C THR A 28 8.71 -5.54 -1.08
N ASP A 29 9.64 -5.34 -2.01
CA ASP A 29 10.31 -4.04 -2.19
C ASP A 29 9.42 -2.98 -2.84
N TYR A 30 8.48 -3.39 -3.67
CA TYR A 30 7.57 -2.53 -4.40
C TYR A 30 6.21 -3.23 -4.55
N VAL A 31 5.21 -2.45 -4.95
CA VAL A 31 4.04 -2.92 -5.70
C VAL A 31 4.48 -3.16 -7.14
N TYR A 32 3.92 -4.17 -7.77
CA TYR A 32 4.20 -4.55 -9.16
C TYR A 32 2.91 -4.56 -9.97
N THR A 33 3.03 -4.45 -11.29
CA THR A 33 1.89 -4.57 -12.22
C THR A 33 1.24 -5.96 -12.23
N ASP A 34 1.99 -6.98 -11.82
CA ASP A 34 1.57 -8.37 -11.65
C ASP A 34 2.51 -9.07 -10.64
N ASP A 35 2.28 -10.34 -10.28
CA ASP A 35 3.17 -11.08 -9.37
C ASP A 35 4.53 -11.38 -10.04
N PRO A 36 5.64 -10.76 -9.60
CA PRO A 36 6.95 -10.93 -10.22
C PRO A 36 7.54 -12.34 -10.02
N ARG A 37 6.95 -13.17 -9.16
CA ARG A 37 7.37 -14.56 -8.95
C ARG A 37 6.87 -15.49 -10.04
N THR A 38 5.76 -15.13 -10.69
CA THR A 38 5.10 -15.93 -11.73
C THR A 38 5.08 -15.26 -13.09
N ASN A 39 5.17 -13.93 -13.13
CA ASN A 39 5.20 -13.14 -14.35
C ASN A 39 6.53 -12.36 -14.45
N PRO A 40 7.46 -12.75 -15.35
CA PRO A 40 8.73 -12.04 -15.53
C PRO A 40 8.57 -10.64 -16.14
N ASP A 41 7.43 -10.34 -16.76
CA ASP A 41 7.12 -9.02 -17.32
C ASP A 41 6.53 -8.06 -16.27
N ALA A 42 6.40 -8.49 -15.01
CA ALA A 42 5.92 -7.64 -13.92
C ALA A 42 6.88 -6.46 -13.68
N VAL A 43 6.37 -5.24 -13.81
CA VAL A 43 7.14 -4.01 -13.64
C VAL A 43 6.89 -3.44 -12.26
N LYS A 44 7.96 -3.03 -11.56
CA LYS A 44 7.84 -2.33 -10.28
C LYS A 44 7.19 -0.96 -10.46
N ILE A 45 6.46 -0.52 -9.44
CA ILE A 45 5.78 0.77 -9.40
C ILE A 45 6.36 1.55 -8.24
N GLU A 46 6.99 2.70 -8.51
CA GLU A 46 7.59 3.54 -7.46
C GLU A 46 6.60 4.59 -6.95
N ASP A 47 5.71 5.04 -7.81
CA ASP A 47 4.75 6.12 -7.55
C ASP A 47 3.46 5.87 -8.33
N ILE A 48 2.31 5.99 -7.66
CA ILE A 48 1.00 5.72 -8.26
C ILE A 48 -0.12 6.48 -7.53
N ASN A 49 -1.12 6.95 -8.27
CA ASN A 49 -2.32 7.52 -7.65
C ASN A 49 -3.32 6.44 -7.24
N TRP A 50 -4.27 6.77 -6.36
CA TRP A 50 -5.28 5.83 -5.89
C TRP A 50 -6.16 5.25 -7.00
N VAL A 51 -6.52 6.07 -8.00
CA VAL A 51 -7.38 5.65 -9.11
C VAL A 51 -6.73 4.53 -9.92
N ASP A 52 -5.44 4.64 -10.20
CA ASP A 52 -4.68 3.65 -10.95
C ASP A 52 -4.30 2.45 -10.08
N PHE A 53 -3.94 2.67 -8.81
CA PHE A 53 -3.66 1.59 -7.87
C PHE A 53 -4.88 0.67 -7.68
N ARG A 54 -6.09 1.23 -7.57
CA ARG A 54 -7.31 0.43 -7.44
C ARG A 54 -7.66 -0.39 -8.69
N LYS A 55 -7.11 -0.06 -9.86
CA LYS A 55 -7.26 -0.89 -11.07
C LYS A 55 -6.34 -2.11 -11.06
N LEU A 56 -5.26 -2.09 -10.28
CA LEU A 56 -4.29 -3.20 -10.18
C LEU A 56 -4.76 -4.30 -9.24
N ILE A 57 -5.62 -3.97 -8.27
CA ILE A 57 -6.13 -4.91 -7.27
C ILE A 57 -7.58 -5.27 -7.57
N PRO A 58 -8.04 -6.47 -7.17
CA PRO A 58 -9.46 -6.81 -7.28
C PRO A 58 -10.34 -5.82 -6.53
N GLU A 59 -11.54 -5.56 -7.05
CA GLU A 59 -12.48 -4.62 -6.42
C GLU A 59 -13.06 -5.18 -5.10
N GLU A 60 -13.20 -6.50 -5.02
CA GLU A 60 -13.75 -7.19 -3.85
C GLU A 60 -12.65 -7.88 -3.02
N TRP A 61 -12.79 -7.78 -1.70
CA TRP A 61 -11.94 -8.52 -0.77
C TRP A 61 -12.47 -9.94 -0.56
N ALA A 62 -11.59 -10.94 -0.62
CA ALA A 62 -11.89 -12.33 -0.28
C ALA A 62 -10.84 -12.92 0.67
N PRO A 63 -11.20 -13.87 1.57
CA PRO A 63 -10.23 -14.57 2.39
C PRO A 63 -9.17 -15.28 1.52
N GLY A 64 -7.89 -15.06 1.81
CA GLY A 64 -6.78 -15.62 1.03
C GLY A 64 -6.37 -14.79 -0.19
N LEU A 65 -7.01 -13.64 -0.44
CA LEU A 65 -6.58 -12.70 -1.47
C LEU A 65 -5.16 -12.20 -1.18
N SER A 66 -4.25 -12.44 -2.11
CA SER A 66 -2.90 -11.88 -2.10
C SER A 66 -2.92 -10.57 -2.88
N ALA A 67 -3.25 -9.47 -2.19
CA ALA A 67 -3.16 -8.12 -2.74
C ALA A 67 -2.05 -7.32 -2.03
N PRO A 68 -1.36 -6.39 -2.72
CA PRO A 68 -0.35 -5.53 -2.12
C PRO A 68 -0.92 -4.58 -1.05
N PHE A 69 -2.23 -4.31 -1.12
CA PHE A 69 -3.00 -3.58 -0.13
C PHE A 69 -4.47 -3.99 -0.24
N ASP A 70 -5.18 -4.06 0.89
CA ASP A 70 -6.60 -4.41 0.92
C ASP A 70 -7.48 -3.46 0.08
N PRO A 71 -8.39 -3.96 -0.77
CA PRO A 71 -9.24 -3.12 -1.62
C PRO A 71 -10.19 -2.18 -0.85
N VAL A 72 -10.70 -2.62 0.29
CA VAL A 72 -11.57 -1.80 1.16
C VAL A 72 -10.75 -0.72 1.85
N ALA A 73 -9.53 -1.04 2.29
CA ALA A 73 -8.59 -0.07 2.86
C ALA A 73 -8.13 0.95 1.81
N ALA A 74 -7.85 0.52 0.57
CA ALA A 74 -7.48 1.39 -0.54
C ALA A 74 -8.57 2.42 -0.83
N LYS A 75 -9.83 1.98 -0.93
CA LYS A 75 -10.99 2.87 -1.11
C LYS A 75 -11.17 3.84 0.06
N ALA A 76 -10.94 3.37 1.29
CA ALA A 76 -11.02 4.22 2.47
C ALA A 76 -9.89 5.27 2.51
N ALA A 77 -8.66 4.89 2.14
CA ALA A 77 -7.51 5.78 2.10
C ALA A 77 -7.68 6.86 1.02
N GLU A 78 -8.11 6.47 -0.19
CA GLU A 78 -8.48 7.38 -1.28
C GLU A 78 -9.53 8.41 -0.83
N ALA A 79 -10.65 7.95 -0.26
CA ALA A 79 -11.74 8.81 0.18
C ALA A 79 -11.34 9.80 1.30
N LYS A 80 -10.23 9.53 2.00
CA LYS A 80 -9.71 10.37 3.10
C LYS A 80 -8.45 11.14 2.72
N GLY A 81 -7.95 11.00 1.49
CA GLY A 81 -6.70 11.61 1.05
C GLY A 81 -5.49 11.15 1.86
N ILE A 82 -5.51 9.90 2.36
CA ILE A 82 -4.39 9.33 3.10
C ILE A 82 -3.39 8.75 2.09
N GLU A 83 -2.15 9.19 2.16
CA GLU A 83 -1.03 8.59 1.42
C GLU A 83 -0.64 7.27 2.08
N VAL A 84 -0.36 6.25 1.26
CA VAL A 84 0.19 4.97 1.73
C VAL A 84 1.57 4.76 1.11
N ALA A 85 2.58 4.56 1.96
CA ALA A 85 3.88 4.08 1.52
C ALA A 85 3.97 2.58 1.75
N GLN A 86 4.19 1.81 0.69
CA GLN A 86 4.45 0.38 0.78
C GLN A 86 5.95 0.14 0.77
N ILE A 87 6.49 -0.42 1.86
CA ILE A 87 7.93 -0.57 2.09
C ILE A 87 8.21 -1.99 2.59
N ASN A 88 9.30 -2.61 2.14
CA ASN A 88 9.76 -3.86 2.72
C ASN A 88 10.17 -3.65 4.19
N GLY A 89 9.50 -4.34 5.13
CA GLY A 89 9.76 -4.23 6.56
C GLY A 89 11.17 -4.61 7.01
N LEU A 90 11.94 -5.30 6.16
CA LEU A 90 13.35 -5.62 6.40
C LEU A 90 14.30 -4.48 5.97
N LYS A 91 13.81 -3.44 5.28
CA LYS A 91 14.61 -2.32 4.76
C LYS A 91 14.38 -1.06 5.58
N LEU A 92 14.96 -1.00 6.78
CA LEU A 92 14.85 0.16 7.67
C LEU A 92 15.44 1.44 7.07
N ASP A 93 16.44 1.33 6.18
CA ASP A 93 16.96 2.49 5.46
C ASP A 93 15.91 3.12 4.54
N ALA A 94 15.09 2.31 3.86
CA ALA A 94 13.99 2.82 3.03
C ALA A 94 12.90 3.50 3.86
N LEU A 95 12.60 2.97 5.04
CA LEU A 95 11.73 3.63 6.00
C LEU A 95 12.27 5.00 6.43
N ARG A 96 13.56 5.07 6.78
CA ARG A 96 14.22 6.35 7.11
C ARG A 96 14.14 7.33 5.94
N ASP A 97 14.46 6.88 4.73
CA ASP A 97 14.47 7.72 3.55
C ASP A 97 13.07 8.30 3.26
N TYR A 98 12.01 7.49 3.37
CA TYR A 98 10.63 7.97 3.24
C TYR A 98 10.26 9.00 4.32
N LEU A 99 10.62 8.75 5.59
CA LEU A 99 10.34 9.66 6.70
C LEU A 99 11.06 11.02 6.55
N GLU A 100 12.22 11.02 5.92
CA GLU A 100 13.00 12.23 5.62
C GLU A 100 12.61 12.91 4.29
N GLY A 101 11.64 12.36 3.56
CA GLY A 101 11.20 12.90 2.26
C GLY A 101 12.22 12.71 1.13
N ARG A 102 13.15 11.75 1.28
CA ARG A 102 14.10 11.35 0.24
C ARG A 102 13.50 10.28 -0.67
N ILE A 103 14.16 10.02 -1.80
CA ILE A 103 13.85 8.86 -2.64
C ILE A 103 14.07 7.61 -1.81
N PHE A 104 13.11 6.68 -1.82
CA PHE A 104 13.13 5.47 -1.01
C PHE A 104 12.83 4.24 -1.86
N VAL A 105 13.25 3.07 -1.38
CA VAL A 105 12.89 1.79 -1.97
C VAL A 105 11.51 1.40 -1.47
N GLY A 106 10.50 1.62 -2.30
CA GLY A 106 9.10 1.37 -1.97
C GLY A 106 8.17 1.97 -3.01
N THR A 107 6.87 1.81 -2.80
CA THR A 107 5.84 2.43 -3.62
C THR A 107 5.12 3.50 -2.83
N ARG A 108 5.03 4.72 -3.37
CA ARG A 108 4.16 5.77 -2.85
C ARG A 108 2.80 5.72 -3.54
N ILE A 109 1.73 5.61 -2.75
CA ILE A 109 0.34 5.62 -3.22
C ILE A 109 -0.34 6.87 -2.68
N HIS A 110 -0.86 7.74 -3.54
CA HIS A 110 -1.39 9.04 -3.13
C HIS A 110 -2.63 9.48 -3.95
N ALA A 111 -3.22 10.63 -3.57
CA ALA A 111 -4.33 11.24 -4.30
C ALA A 111 -3.92 11.76 -5.69
#